data_AF-A0AAJ0QKA4-F1
#
_entry.id   AF-A0AAJ0QKA4-F1
#
_cell.length_a   1.000
_cell.length_b   1.000
_cell.length_c   1.000
_cell.angle_alpha   90.00
_cell.angle_beta   90.00
_cell.angle_gamma   90.00
#
_symmetry.space_group_name_H-M   'P 1'
#
loop_
_entity.id
_entity.type
_entity.pdbx_description
1 polymer ?
#
loop_
_entity_poly.entity_id
_entity_poly.type
_entity_poly.pdbx_seq_one_letter_code
_entity_poly.pdbx_strand_id
1 'polypeptide(L)' 'MSYAAIDAARVAKAAKSALQTLSTVKEQSEAHQRKTIMIERIEALATAAAETKDCNQITLTSEEFWLISKNW' A
#
# COMPACT_ATOMS: atom_id res chain seq x y z
N MET A 1 -4.41 -5.80 -17.62
CA MET A 1 -3.93 -5.37 -16.29
C MET A 1 -2.50 -5.84 -16.14
N SER A 2 -1.56 -4.91 -15.95
CA SER A 2 -0.15 -5.23 -15.68
C SER A 2 0.08 -5.43 -14.19
N TYR A 3 0.97 -6.36 -13.87
CA TYR A 3 1.41 -6.66 -12.51
C TYR A 3 2.92 -6.48 -12.39
N ALA A 4 3.38 -6.08 -11.22
CA ALA A 4 4.80 -6.00 -10.92
C ALA A 4 5.08 -6.63 -9.56
N ALA A 5 6.11 -7.47 -9.51
CA ALA A 5 6.72 -7.90 -8.25
C ALA A 5 7.62 -6.77 -7.74
N ILE A 6 7.38 -6.30 -6.54
CA ILE A 6 8.08 -5.16 -5.96
C ILE A 6 8.56 -5.51 -4.55
N ASP A 7 9.70 -4.94 -4.17
CA ASP A 7 10.27 -5.04 -2.83
C ASP A 7 9.21 -4.73 -1.74
N ALA A 8 8.97 -5.70 -0.88
CA ALA A 8 7.90 -5.66 0.11
C ALA A 8 8.13 -4.56 1.16
N ALA A 9 9.36 -4.40 1.63
CA ALA A 9 9.70 -3.41 2.66
C ALA A 9 9.48 -1.97 2.15
N ARG A 10 9.83 -1.71 0.89
CA ARG A 10 9.57 -0.42 0.24
C ARG A 10 8.07 -0.16 0.09
N VAL A 11 7.30 -1.17 -0.32
CA VAL A 11 5.84 -1.03 -0.41
C VAL A 11 5.23 -0.74 0.96
N ALA A 12 5.63 -1.47 2.01
CA ALA A 12 5.12 -1.26 3.36
C ALA A 12 5.37 0.17 3.84
N LYS A 13 6.58 0.68 3.62
CA LYS A 13 6.93 2.07 3.93
C LYS A 13 6.05 3.07 3.18
N ALA A 14 5.90 2.89 1.86
CA ALA A 14 5.12 3.80 1.03
C ALA A 14 3.63 3.79 1.41
N ALA A 15 3.06 2.62 1.66
CA ALA A 15 1.68 2.47 2.09
C ALA A 15 1.45 3.11 3.47
N LYS A 16 2.37 2.92 4.42
CA LYS A 16 2.32 3.58 5.73
C LYS A 16 2.35 5.11 5.63
N SER A 17 3.21 5.68 4.79
CA SER A 17 3.25 7.12 4.53
C SER A 17 1.97 7.63 3.85
N ALA A 18 1.38 6.84 2.95
CA ALA A 18 0.09 7.17 2.34
C ALA A 18 -1.05 7.19 3.37
N LEU A 19 -1.09 6.22 4.29
CA LEU A 19 -2.08 6.18 5.39
C LEU A 19 -1.93 7.36 6.35
N GLN A 20 -0.69 7.72 6.71
CA GLN A 20 -0.42 8.91 7.50
C GLN A 20 -0.98 10.16 6.82
N THR A 21 -0.73 10.32 5.51
CA THR A 21 -1.26 11.46 4.75
C THR A 21 -2.79 11.47 4.75
N LEU A 22 -3.44 10.32 4.50
CA LEU A 22 -4.91 10.22 4.51
C LEU A 22 -5.50 10.55 5.88
N SER A 23 -4.85 10.14 6.97
CA SER A 23 -5.31 10.42 8.33
C SER A 23 -5.36 11.92 8.69
N THR A 24 -4.62 12.77 7.96
CA THR A 24 -4.66 14.23 8.16
C THR A 24 -5.87 14.90 7.53
N VAL A 25 -6.55 14.22 6.61
CA VAL A 25 -7.71 14.74 5.89
C VAL A 25 -8.99 14.36 6.62
N LYS A 26 -9.81 15.34 7.02
CA LYS A 26 -11.12 15.12 7.65
C LYS A 26 -12.22 14.82 6.61
N GLU A 27 -11.96 13.87 5.72
CA GLU A 27 -12.94 13.41 4.74
C GLU A 27 -13.53 12.07 5.18
N GLN A 28 -14.86 11.95 5.18
CA GLN A 28 -15.57 10.73 5.57
C GLN A 28 -16.38 10.11 4.43
N SER A 29 -16.10 10.51 3.19
CA SER A 29 -16.78 9.97 2.01
C SER A 29 -16.51 8.47 1.89
N GLU A 30 -17.44 7.74 1.29
CA GLU A 30 -17.25 6.32 1.00
C GLU A 30 -16.01 6.08 0.11
N ALA A 31 -15.75 6.99 -0.83
CA ALA A 31 -14.57 6.95 -1.67
C ALA A 31 -13.27 7.04 -0.85
N HIS A 32 -13.22 7.95 0.14
CA HIS A 32 -12.10 8.06 1.06
C HIS A 32 -11.92 6.78 1.87
N GLN A 33 -12.99 6.25 2.48
CA GLN A 33 -12.94 5.01 3.27
C GLN A 33 -12.46 3.82 2.45
N ARG A 34 -13.01 3.62 1.24
CA ARG A 34 -12.60 2.52 0.33
C ARG A 34 -11.12 2.63 -0.04
N LYS A 35 -10.62 3.85 -0.31
CA LYS A 35 -9.21 4.09 -0.60
C LYS A 35 -8.33 3.76 0.61
N THR A 36 -8.70 4.20 1.81
CA THR A 36 -7.97 3.92 3.04
C THR A 36 -7.87 2.41 3.28
N ILE A 37 -8.99 1.68 3.22
CA ILE A 37 -9.02 0.22 3.39
C ILE A 37 -8.13 -0.49 2.36
N MET A 38 -8.12 -0.01 1.11
CA MET A 38 -7.28 -0.60 0.07
C MET A 38 -5.80 -0.45 0.37
N ILE A 39 -5.38 0.73 0.86
CA ILE A 39 -3.98 0.97 1.24
C ILE A 39 -3.60 0.21 2.52
N GLU A 40 -4.51 0.09 3.50
CA GLU A 40 -4.31 -0.74 4.70
C GLU A 40 -4.06 -2.21 4.34
N ARG A 41 -4.81 -2.76 3.37
CA ARG A 41 -4.60 -4.13 2.87
C ARG A 41 -3.24 -4.29 2.21
N ILE A 42 -2.81 -3.31 1.41
CA ILE A 42 -1.48 -3.32 0.78
C ILE A 42 -0.39 -3.27 1.85
N GLU A 43 -0.52 -2.37 2.83
CA GLU A 43 0.44 -2.24 3.94
C GLU A 43 0.57 -3.54 4.73
N ALA A 44 -0.55 -4.15 5.13
CA ALA A 44 -0.55 -5.40 5.89
C ALA A 44 0.13 -6.55 5.13
N LEU A 45 -0.19 -6.70 3.83
CA LEU A 45 0.44 -7.72 2.99
C LEU A 45 1.94 -7.46 2.78
N ALA A 46 2.32 -6.20 2.56
CA ALA A 46 3.70 -5.80 2.37
C ALA A 46 4.54 -6.01 3.64
N THR A 47 4.00 -5.65 4.80
CA THR A 47 4.65 -5.85 6.10
C THR A 47 4.82 -7.34 6.38
N ALA A 48 3.76 -8.15 6.19
CA ALA A 48 3.86 -9.59 6.37
C ALA A 48 4.89 -10.24 5.42
N ALA A 49 4.90 -9.83 4.15
CA ALA A 49 5.89 -10.32 3.19
C ALA A 49 7.31 -9.89 3.55
N ALA A 50 7.52 -8.67 4.03
CA ALA A 50 8.84 -8.18 4.44
C ALA A 50 9.38 -8.85 5.71
N GLU A 51 8.51 -9.30 6.61
CA GLU A 51 8.88 -10.00 7.85
C GLU A 51 9.03 -11.52 7.66
N THR A 52 8.49 -12.07 6.58
CA THR A 52 8.54 -13.50 6.29
C THR A 52 9.88 -13.86 5.68
N LYS A 53 10.65 -14.72 6.37
CA LYS A 53 11.92 -15.23 5.85
C LYS A 53 11.74 -15.84 4.45
N ASP A 54 12.66 -15.51 3.54
CA ASP A 54 12.66 -15.94 2.13
C ASP A 54 11.49 -15.41 1.27
N CYS A 55 10.66 -14.53 1.83
CA CYS A 55 9.73 -13.68 1.10
C CYS A 55 10.23 -12.23 1.18
N ASN A 56 10.40 -11.55 0.05
CA ASN A 56 10.84 -10.14 0.05
C ASN A 56 10.09 -9.30 -0.99
N GLN A 57 9.05 -9.87 -1.60
CA GLN A 57 8.35 -9.26 -2.72
C GLN A 57 6.85 -9.44 -2.55
N ILE A 58 6.10 -8.42 -2.95
CA ILE A 58 4.66 -8.53 -3.18
C ILE A 58 4.36 -8.23 -4.65
N THR A 59 3.28 -8.81 -5.15
CA THR A 59 2.79 -8.50 -6.49
C THR A 59 1.64 -7.50 -6.39
N LEU A 60 1.76 -6.37 -7.07
CA LEU A 60 0.71 -5.36 -7.17
C LEU A 60 0.23 -5.22 -8.61
N THR A 61 -1.05 -4.95 -8.78
CA THR A 61 -1.57 -4.34 -10.01
C THR A 61 -1.01 -2.93 -10.18
N SER A 62 -1.00 -2.44 -11.42
CA SER A 62 -0.62 -1.04 -11.69
C SER A 62 -1.52 -0.02 -10.97
N GLU A 63 -2.78 -0.35 -10.71
CA GLU A 63 -3.71 0.51 -9.97
C GLU A 63 -3.34 0.57 -8.48
N GLU A 64 -3.06 -0.58 -7.86
CA GLU A 64 -2.58 -0.63 -6.47
C GLU A 64 -1.25 0.09 -6.30
N PHE A 65 -0.31 -0.09 -7.23
CA PHE A 65 0.94 0.66 -7.23
C PHE A 65 0.68 2.17 -7.36
N TRP A 66 -0.21 2.58 -8.25
CA TRP A 66 -0.54 3.99 -8.47
C TRP A 66 -1.04 4.66 -7.18
N LEU A 67 -1.85 3.96 -6.38
CA LEU A 67 -2.41 4.49 -5.11
C LEU A 67 -1.34 4.93 -4.11
N ILE A 68 -0.19 4.26 -4.09
CA ILE A 68 0.90 4.51 -3.14
C ILE A 68 2.13 5.18 -3.76
N SER A 69 2.20 5.26 -5.09
CA SER A 69 3.37 5.74 -5.84
C SER A 69 3.85 7.16 -5.49
N LYS A 70 2.95 8.04 -5.03
CA LYS A 70 3.30 9.40 -4.58
C LYS A 70 3.99 9.45 -3.21
N ASN A 71 4.00 8.34 -2.48
CA ASN A 71 4.57 8.22 -1.14
C ASN A 71 5.77 7.26 -1.11
N TRP A 72 6.33 6.98 -2.30
CA TRP A 72 7.38 5.99 -2.52
C TRP A 72 8.77 6.41 -2.03
#